data_AF-A0A7Y5DHL1-F1
#
_entry.id   AF-A0A7Y5DHL1-F1
#
_cell.length_a   1.000
_cell.length_b   1.000
_cell.length_c   1.000
_cell.angle_alpha   90.00
_cell.angle_beta   90.00
_cell.angle_gamma   90.00
#
_symmetry.space_group_name_H-M   'P 1'
#
loop_
_entity.id
_entity.type
_entity.pdbx_description
1 polymer ?
#
loop_
_entity_poly.entity_id
_entity_poly.type
_entity_poly.pdbx_seq_one_letter_code
_entity_poly.pdbx_strand_id
1 'polypeptide(L)' 'MNHAIDIPQSLLKRLDKVTAGTRSTPASIIKDAIKQRVAYEEYKRREIEAGLADIAAGRVHSADEVKKMLGVKNVKKR' A
#
# COMPACT_ATOMS: atom_id res chain seq x y z
N MET A 1 -7.95 -25.21 8.21
CA MET A 1 -6.81 -25.64 7.37
C MET A 1 -5.58 -24.94 7.89
N ASN A 2 -4.47 -25.65 8.11
CA ASN A 2 -3.18 -25.03 8.45
C ASN A 2 -2.32 -25.00 7.19
N HIS A 3 -1.82 -23.81 6.85
CA HIS A 3 -0.87 -23.61 5.75
C HIS A 3 0.49 -23.28 6.35
N ALA A 4 1.54 -23.99 5.92
CA ALA A 4 2.92 -23.72 6.30
C ALA A 4 3.59 -22.90 5.18
N ILE A 5 4.35 -21.88 5.57
CA ILE A 5 5.15 -21.06 4.66
C ILE A 5 6.58 -21.09 5.21
N ASP A 6 7.52 -21.51 4.39
CA ASP A 6 8.93 -21.49 4.76
C ASP A 6 9.46 -20.07 4.74
N ILE A 7 10.02 -19.66 5.88
CA ILE A 7 10.61 -18.33 6.07
C ILE A 7 12.12 -18.51 6.23
N PRO A 8 12.94 -17.80 5.45
CA PRO A 8 14.39 -17.85 5.61
C PRO A 8 14.80 -17.51 7.04
N GLN A 9 15.75 -18.27 7.61
CA GLN A 9 16.20 -18.08 8.99
C GLN A 9 16.72 -16.66 9.27
N SER A 10 17.32 -16.02 8.26
CA SER A 10 17.79 -14.63 8.34
C SER A 10 16.64 -13.64 8.54
N LEU A 11 15.50 -13.88 7.91
CA LEU A 11 14.30 -13.06 8.05
C LEU A 11 13.62 -13.30 9.39
N LEU A 12 13.53 -14.56 9.83
CA LEU A 12 13.00 -14.90 11.16
C LEU A 12 13.79 -14.20 12.27
N LYS A 13 15.13 -14.26 12.23
CA LYS A 13 16.00 -13.55 13.19
C LYS A 13 15.77 -12.03 13.19
N ARG A 14 15.44 -11.44 12.04
CA ARG A 14 15.11 -10.01 11.96
C ARG A 14 13.75 -9.72 12.56
N LEU A 15 12.75 -10.57 12.33
CA LEU A 15 11.44 -10.47 12.96
C LEU A 15 11.55 -10.58 14.48
N ASP A 16 12.32 -11.56 14.98
CA ASP A 16 12.56 -11.73 16.42
C ASP A 16 13.13 -10.45 17.05
N LYS A 17 14.13 -9.84 16.40
CA LYS A 17 14.71 -8.57 16.84
C LYS A 17 13.70 -7.42 16.85
N VAL A 18 12.83 -7.33 15.84
CA VAL A 18 11.78 -6.30 15.76
C VAL A 18 10.73 -6.50 16.85
N THR A 19 10.42 -7.75 17.19
CA THR A 19 9.45 -8.08 18.24
C THR A 19 10.03 -8.02 19.64
N ALA A 20 11.36 -7.99 19.78
CA ALA A 20 12.03 -7.95 21.07
C ALA A 20 11.60 -6.71 21.87
N GLY A 21 11.09 -6.93 23.09
CA GLY A 21 10.58 -5.86 23.96
C GLY A 21 9.18 -5.36 23.60
N THR A 22 8.53 -5.94 22.59
CA THR A 22 7.12 -5.67 22.27
C THR A 22 6.22 -6.81 22.77
N ARG A 23 4.90 -6.59 22.78
CA ARG A 23 3.92 -7.65 23.04
C ARG A 23 3.57 -8.48 21.79
N SER A 24 4.22 -8.20 20.66
CA SER A 24 3.97 -8.86 19.39
C SER A 24 4.85 -10.08 19.22
N THR A 25 4.38 -11.06 18.45
CA THR A 25 5.18 -12.24 18.05
C THR A 25 5.51 -12.13 16.56
N PRO A 26 6.57 -12.80 16.08
CA PRO A 26 6.84 -12.86 14.63
C PRO A 26 5.62 -13.33 13.83
N ALA A 27 4.91 -14.32 14.36
CA ALA A 27 3.69 -14.85 13.76
C ALA A 27 2.55 -13.81 13.68
N SER A 28 2.36 -12.97 14.70
CA SER A 28 1.33 -11.92 14.64
C SER A 28 1.67 -10.85 13.60
N ILE A 29 2.95 -10.45 13.52
CA ILE A 29 3.40 -9.50 12.49
C ILE A 29 3.21 -10.06 11.09
N ILE A 30 3.56 -11.33 10.86
CA ILE A 30 3.37 -11.97 9.54
C ILE A 30 1.89 -11.99 9.16
N LYS A 31 1.00 -12.36 10.10
CA LYS A 31 -0.46 -12.35 9.86
C LYS A 31 -0.96 -10.96 9.50
N ASP A 32 -0.52 -9.94 10.23
CA ASP A 32 -0.92 -8.56 9.97
C ASP A 32 -0.38 -8.07 8.63
N ALA A 33 0.87 -8.38 8.28
CA ALA A 33 1.47 -8.02 7.01
C ALA A 33 0.72 -8.65 5.82
N ILE A 34 0.33 -9.92 5.92
CA ILE A 34 -0.49 -10.59 4.89
C ILE A 34 -1.85 -9.89 4.78
N LYS A 35 -2.52 -9.62 5.89
CA LYS A 35 -3.83 -8.94 5.90
C LYS A 35 -3.75 -7.56 5.24
N GLN A 36 -2.74 -6.77 5.61
CA GLN A 36 -2.53 -5.44 5.04
C GLN A 36 -2.23 -5.52 3.54
N ARG A 37 -1.41 -6.49 3.12
CA ARG A 37 -1.07 -6.67 1.71
C ARG A 37 -2.30 -7.01 0.88
N VAL A 38 -3.12 -7.96 1.33
CA VAL A 38 -4.35 -8.35 0.64
C VAL A 38 -5.31 -7.18 0.56
N ALA A 39 -5.57 -6.49 1.68
CA ALA A 39 -6.47 -5.33 1.71
C ALA A 39 -6.01 -4.21 0.76
N TYR A 40 -4.70 -3.96 0.69
CA TYR A 40 -4.15 -2.98 -0.25
C TYR A 40 -4.37 -3.37 -1.71
N GLU A 41 -4.13 -4.63 -2.09
CA GLU A 41 -4.35 -5.09 -3.46
C GLU A 41 -5.83 -5.06 -3.85
N GLU A 42 -6.72 -5.42 -2.94
CA GLU A 42 -8.17 -5.32 -3.16
C GLU A 42 -8.61 -3.87 -3.37
N TYR A 43 -8.16 -2.95 -2.50
CA TYR A 43 -8.40 -1.52 -2.65
C TYR A 43 -7.85 -1.01 -3.98
N LYS A 44 -6.56 -1.27 -4.26
CA LYS A 44 -5.88 -0.82 -5.47
C LYS A 44 -6.61 -1.29 -6.72
N ARG A 45 -7.04 -2.55 -6.76
CA ARG A 45 -7.79 -3.07 -7.89
C ARG A 45 -9.11 -2.33 -8.09
N ARG A 46 -9.86 -2.07 -7.01
CA ARG A 46 -11.13 -1.31 -7.08
C ARG A 46 -10.90 0.11 -7.61
N GLU A 47 -9.87 0.80 -7.13
CA GLU A 47 -9.55 2.16 -7.59
C GLU A 47 -9.13 2.19 -9.06
N ILE A 48 -8.39 1.18 -9.52
CA ILE A 48 -8.03 1.06 -10.94
C ILE A 48 -9.29 0.86 -11.78
N GLU A 49 -10.18 -0.05 -11.37
CA GLU A 49 -11.44 -0.29 -12.08
C GLU A 49 -12.33 0.97 -12.11
N ALA A 50 -12.42 1.71 -11.00
CA ALA A 50 -13.13 2.98 -10.93
C ALA A 50 -12.52 4.04 -11.86
N GLY A 51 -11.19 4.19 -11.84
CA GLY A 51 -10.48 5.13 -12.71
C GLY A 51 -10.64 4.80 -14.20
N LEU A 52 -10.62 3.52 -14.57
CA LEU A 52 -10.88 3.08 -15.94
C LEU A 52 -12.32 3.42 -16.38
N ALA A 53 -13.29 3.25 -15.49
CA ALA A 53 -14.68 3.65 -15.76
C ALA A 53 -14.82 5.18 -15.91
N ASP A 54 -14.10 5.97 -15.11
CA ASP A 54 -14.08 7.43 -15.23
C ASP A 54 -13.46 7.89 -16.55
N ILE A 55 -12.37 7.25 -16.99
CA ILE A 55 -11.77 7.49 -18.31
C ILE A 55 -12.79 7.19 -19.42
N ALA A 56 -13.45 6.05 -19.36
CA ALA A 56 -14.47 5.67 -20.35
C ALA A 56 -15.66 6.63 -20.38
N ALA A 57 -16.05 7.19 -19.23
CA ALA A 57 -17.10 8.19 -19.09
C ALA A 57 -16.66 9.63 -19.39
N GLY A 58 -15.38 9.86 -19.71
CA GLY A 58 -14.82 11.20 -19.94
C GLY A 58 -14.69 12.06 -18.68
N ARG A 59 -14.82 11.47 -17.49
CA ARG A 59 -14.67 12.14 -16.18
C ARG A 59 -13.21 12.23 -15.79
N VAL A 60 -12.43 12.97 -16.57
CA VAL A 60 -10.98 13.15 -16.35
C VAL A 60 -10.65 14.62 -16.12
N HIS A 61 -9.58 14.86 -15.37
CA HIS A 61 -9.03 16.19 -15.20
C HIS A 61 -7.75 16.35 -16.01
N SER A 62 -7.62 17.49 -16.69
CA SER A 62 -6.38 17.91 -17.32
C SER A 62 -5.29 18.23 -16.28
N ALA A 63 -4.03 18.22 -16.72
CA ALA A 63 -2.90 18.51 -15.86
C ALA A 63 -3.00 19.89 -15.18
N ASP A 64 -3.57 20.89 -15.88
CA ASP A 64 -3.71 22.24 -15.34
C ASP A 64 -4.86 22.35 -14.33
N GLU A 65 -5.94 21.61 -14.52
CA GLU A 65 -7.00 21.47 -13.51
C GLU A 65 -6.47 20.81 -12.25
N VAL A 66 -5.68 19.74 -12.38
CA VAL A 66 -5.05 19.05 -11.24
C VAL A 66 -4.08 19.98 -10.50
N LYS A 67 -3.24 20.74 -11.21
CA LYS A 67 -2.36 21.74 -10.58
C LYS A 67 -3.13 22.79 -9.79
N LYS A 68 -4.27 23.25 -10.33
CA LYS A 68 -5.14 24.21 -9.66
C LYS A 68 -5.76 23.62 -8.39
N MET A 69 -6.21 22.36 -8.44
CA MET A 69 -6.75 21.63 -7.28
C MET A 69 -5.71 21.38 -6.18
N LEU A 70 -4.48 21.03 -6.55
CA LEU A 70 -3.40 20.76 -5.61
C LEU A 70 -2.75 22.05 -5.04
N GLY A 71 -3.16 23.23 -5.51
CA GLY A 71 -2.64 24.51 -5.02
C GLY A 71 -1.16 24.76 -5.32
N VAL A 72 -0.58 24.04 -6.29
CA VAL A 72 0.83 24.16 -6.65
C VAL A 72 1.04 25.49 -7.37
N LYS A 73 1.53 26.49 -6.65
CA LYS A 73 2.00 27.76 -7.25
C LYS A 73 3.31 27.49 -7.99
N ASN A 74 3.43 28.01 -9.22
CA ASN A 74 4.66 27.97 -10.01
C ASN A 74 5.84 28.39 -9.13
N VAL A 75 6.70 27.44 -8.74
CA VAL A 75 7.97 27.72 -8.08
C VAL A 75 8.79 28.48 -9.12
N LYS A 76 8.93 29.80 -8.95
CA LYS A 76 9.79 30.62 -9.81
C LYS A 76 11.17 29.96 -9.83
N LYS A 77 11.64 29.54 -11.01
CA LYS A 77 13.04 29.19 -11.23
C LYS A 77 13.88 30.41 -10.79
N ARG A 78 14.69 30.21 -9.75
CA ARG A 78 15.79 31.11 -9.42
C ARG A 78 16.91 30.91 -10.43
#